data_AF-A0A9P9MGV9-F1
#
_entry.id   AF-A0A9P9MGV9-F1
#
_cell.length_a   1.000
_cell.length_b   1.000
_cell.length_c   1.000
_cell.angle_alpha   90.00
_cell.angle_beta   90.00
_cell.angle_gamma   90.00
#
_symmetry.space_group_name_H-M   'P 1'
#
loop_
_entity.id
_entity.type
_entity.pdbx_description
1 polymer ?
#
loop_
_entity_poly.entity_id
_entity_poly.type
_entity_poly.pdbx_seq_one_letter_code
_entity_poly.pdbx_strand_id
1 'polypeptide(L)'
;MLFTSALLLGGLSLTAALPAFSSEQSLEQRDTAWAWNEGATPDYTIHVSCNATERAQLQRALKESIILAQHAKDHILRFGNSSETYVKYFGNSSTTAEPAGWFDKLVNGDKTGILFRCDDVDNKCHQDGWAGHWRGDISPDQTVICPLSFEARWSLEAMCGHGYTVAEQKDSLYFGADLLHRLYHTKKIAEGVVDHYADTPEEMIQLAIEHPEEAVRNSATLRHFAVEVYAYDIALPGQGCAGTVPVALESSASSSAVASATSMSVSSSATETPAASTTEVAPASTVSSAASECHTHADGVVHCA
;
A
#
# COMPACT_ATOMS: atom_id res chain seq x y z
N MET A 1 -55.60 -65.53 -10.26
CA MET A 1 -56.77 -65.12 -11.08
C MET A 1 -56.18 -64.24 -12.19
N LEU A 2 -56.26 -64.61 -13.48
CA LEU A 2 -57.46 -64.64 -14.36
C LEU A 2 -58.04 -63.22 -14.53
N PHE A 3 -58.15 -62.61 -15.72
CA PHE A 3 -57.88 -62.99 -17.13
C PHE A 3 -56.95 -61.91 -17.79
N THR A 4 -56.61 -61.78 -19.09
CA THR A 4 -57.16 -62.10 -20.45
C THR A 4 -55.97 -62.31 -21.42
N SER A 5 -55.99 -63.08 -22.53
CA SER A 5 -56.82 -63.08 -23.77
C SER A 5 -56.69 -61.79 -24.60
N ALA A 6 -56.47 -61.79 -25.94
CA ALA A 6 -56.05 -62.85 -26.88
C ALA A 6 -55.51 -62.21 -28.20
N LEU A 7 -55.04 -63.05 -29.14
CA LEU A 7 -54.50 -62.73 -30.48
C LEU A 7 -55.23 -61.64 -31.31
N LEU A 8 -54.45 -60.95 -32.16
CA LEU A 8 -54.78 -60.78 -33.59
C LEU A 8 -53.50 -60.62 -34.45
N LEU A 9 -53.57 -61.02 -35.73
CA LEU A 9 -52.45 -61.05 -36.69
C LEU A 9 -52.60 -59.93 -37.74
N GLY A 10 -51.48 -59.51 -38.36
CA GLY A 10 -51.53 -58.88 -39.69
C GLY A 10 -50.26 -58.12 -40.10
N GLY A 11 -49.69 -58.47 -41.26
CA GLY A 11 -48.71 -57.63 -41.98
C GLY A 11 -47.29 -58.23 -42.11
N LEU A 12 -47.04 -58.96 -43.20
CA LEU A 12 -45.67 -59.19 -43.68
C LEU A 12 -45.22 -58.01 -44.55
N SER A 13 -43.96 -57.62 -44.43
CA SER A 13 -43.19 -57.04 -45.53
C SER A 13 -41.72 -57.38 -45.35
N LEU A 14 -41.18 -58.20 -46.25
CA LEU A 14 -39.75 -58.44 -46.37
C LEU A 14 -39.16 -57.36 -47.26
N THR A 15 -38.24 -56.56 -46.72
CA THR A 15 -37.23 -55.82 -47.50
C THR A 15 -35.85 -56.25 -47.00
N ALA A 16 -34.89 -56.40 -47.92
CA ALA A 16 -33.69 -57.18 -47.66
C ALA A 16 -32.46 -56.32 -47.32
N ALA A 17 -31.83 -56.69 -46.20
CA ALA A 17 -30.38 -56.79 -46.00
C ALA A 17 -29.46 -55.55 -46.20
N LEU A 18 -28.98 -55.05 -45.04
CA LEU A 18 -27.57 -54.71 -44.75
C LEU A 18 -26.93 -53.46 -45.42
N PRO A 19 -25.80 -52.94 -44.86
CA PRO A 19 -25.23 -53.16 -43.52
C PRO A 19 -25.30 -51.90 -42.64
N ALA A 20 -24.94 -52.02 -41.37
CA ALA A 20 -24.71 -50.85 -40.51
C ALA A 20 -23.36 -50.21 -40.83
N PHE A 21 -23.37 -48.89 -41.06
CA PHE A 21 -22.32 -47.94 -40.62
C PHE A 21 -22.89 -46.52 -40.74
N SER A 22 -23.85 -46.18 -39.86
CA SER A 22 -23.97 -44.78 -39.45
C SER A 22 -22.72 -44.45 -38.66
N SER A 23 -21.70 -43.94 -39.35
CA SER A 23 -20.72 -43.10 -38.69
C SER A 23 -21.47 -41.88 -38.19
N GLU A 24 -21.94 -41.95 -36.94
CA GLU A 24 -21.77 -40.81 -36.06
C GLU A 24 -20.28 -40.49 -36.06
N GLN A 25 -19.88 -39.67 -37.03
CA GLN A 25 -18.86 -38.68 -36.76
C GLN A 25 -19.42 -37.89 -35.58
N SER A 26 -19.06 -38.35 -34.38
CA SER A 26 -18.85 -37.47 -33.26
C SER A 26 -18.08 -36.29 -33.83
N LEU A 27 -18.78 -35.18 -34.01
CA LEU A 27 -18.12 -33.91 -34.17
C LEU A 27 -17.39 -33.74 -32.85
N GLU A 28 -16.10 -34.11 -32.84
CA GLU A 28 -15.19 -33.81 -31.76
C GLU A 28 -14.87 -32.31 -31.82
N GLN A 29 -15.94 -31.53 -31.73
CA GLN A 29 -15.99 -30.10 -31.57
C GLN A 29 -15.46 -29.82 -30.17
N ARG A 30 -14.14 -29.94 -30.06
CA ARG A 30 -13.36 -29.17 -29.10
C ARG A 30 -13.44 -27.71 -29.52
N ASP A 31 -14.63 -27.12 -29.32
CA ASP A 31 -14.65 -25.80 -28.72
C ASP A 31 -13.93 -25.95 -27.37
N THR A 32 -12.62 -25.72 -27.40
CA THR A 32 -11.86 -25.34 -26.21
C THR A 32 -12.43 -23.99 -25.79
N ALA A 33 -13.52 -24.04 -25.01
CA ALA A 33 -14.29 -22.88 -24.63
C ALA A 33 -13.37 -21.80 -24.07
N TRP A 34 -13.48 -20.59 -24.63
CA TRP A 34 -12.54 -19.49 -24.38
C TRP A 34 -12.38 -19.20 -22.89
N ALA A 35 -11.25 -19.62 -22.32
CA ALA A 35 -10.88 -19.40 -20.93
C ALA A 35 -10.24 -18.01 -20.81
N TRP A 36 -11.07 -16.98 -20.70
CA TRP A 36 -10.65 -15.56 -20.69
C TRP A 36 -9.60 -15.22 -19.62
N ASN A 37 -9.47 -16.05 -18.58
CA ASN A 37 -8.54 -15.92 -17.45
C ASN A 37 -7.41 -16.97 -17.44
N GLU A 38 -7.17 -17.69 -18.54
CA GLU A 38 -6.09 -18.69 -18.61
C GLU A 38 -4.71 -18.03 -18.40
N GLY A 39 -3.96 -18.53 -17.41
CA GLY A 39 -2.64 -17.99 -17.03
C GLY A 39 -2.66 -16.75 -16.12
N ALA A 40 -3.83 -16.22 -15.77
CA ALA A 40 -3.96 -15.12 -14.81
C ALA A 40 -3.83 -15.62 -13.35
N THR A 41 -3.24 -14.80 -12.47
CA THR A 41 -3.14 -15.07 -11.02
C THR A 41 -3.73 -13.92 -10.18
N PRO A 42 -4.46 -14.23 -9.09
CA PRO A 42 -4.96 -13.22 -8.15
C PRO A 42 -3.89 -12.76 -7.13
N ASP A 43 -2.73 -13.44 -7.06
CA ASP A 43 -1.68 -13.23 -6.06
C ASP A 43 -0.34 -12.78 -6.67
N TYR A 44 0.35 -11.84 -6.01
CA TYR A 44 1.71 -11.43 -6.36
C TYR A 44 2.74 -12.52 -6.04
N THR A 45 3.79 -12.66 -6.86
CA THR A 45 4.82 -13.68 -6.65
C THR A 45 5.82 -13.25 -5.58
N ILE A 46 6.07 -14.08 -4.56
CA ILE A 46 7.13 -13.86 -3.57
C ILE A 46 8.25 -14.88 -3.78
N HIS A 47 9.41 -14.38 -4.20
CA HIS A 47 10.59 -15.16 -4.56
C HIS A 47 11.11 -16.04 -3.40
N VAL A 48 11.81 -17.13 -3.74
CA VAL A 48 12.32 -18.12 -2.77
C VAL A 48 13.44 -17.59 -1.86
N SER A 49 14.02 -16.43 -2.18
CA SER A 49 14.92 -15.68 -1.30
C SER A 49 14.27 -15.28 0.02
N CYS A 50 12.95 -15.04 0.02
CA CYS A 50 12.23 -14.59 1.21
C CYS A 50 11.97 -15.77 2.14
N ASN A 51 12.55 -15.71 3.35
CA ASN A 51 12.41 -16.70 4.41
C ASN A 51 10.96 -16.77 4.93
N ALA A 52 10.66 -17.72 5.82
CA ALA A 52 9.29 -17.95 6.29
C ALA A 52 8.67 -16.72 6.98
N THR A 53 9.44 -15.97 7.78
CA THR A 53 9.00 -14.76 8.48
C THR A 53 8.82 -13.60 7.51
N GLU A 54 9.82 -13.33 6.66
CA GLU A 54 9.75 -12.29 5.61
C GLU A 54 8.55 -12.51 4.68
N ARG A 55 8.33 -13.77 4.26
CA ARG A 55 7.17 -14.16 3.45
C ARG A 55 5.86 -13.89 4.16
N ALA A 56 5.73 -14.26 5.43
CA ALA A 56 4.51 -14.00 6.20
C ALA A 56 4.23 -12.49 6.38
N GLN A 57 5.27 -11.69 6.68
CA GLN A 57 5.17 -10.24 6.77
C GLN A 57 4.74 -9.60 5.44
N LEU A 58 5.38 -10.00 4.35
CA LEU A 58 5.11 -9.52 2.99
C LEU A 58 3.72 -9.97 2.49
N GLN A 59 3.28 -11.20 2.81
CA GLN A 59 1.92 -11.67 2.50
C GLN A 59 0.84 -10.92 3.27
N ARG A 60 1.10 -10.49 4.51
CA ARG A 60 0.21 -9.58 5.25
C ARG A 60 0.18 -8.22 4.56
N ALA A 61 1.34 -7.60 4.37
CA ALA A 61 1.46 -6.25 3.84
C ALA A 61 0.91 -6.11 2.40
N LEU A 62 1.09 -7.10 1.53
CA LEU A 62 0.45 -7.11 0.20
C LEU A 62 -1.08 -7.15 0.29
N LYS A 63 -1.66 -7.86 1.27
CA LYS A 63 -3.12 -7.83 1.51
C LYS A 63 -3.57 -6.48 2.07
N GLU A 64 -2.76 -5.84 2.92
CA GLU A 64 -3.00 -4.47 3.37
C GLU A 64 -3.00 -3.47 2.21
N SER A 65 -2.12 -3.63 1.20
CA SER A 65 -2.17 -2.84 -0.05
C SER A 65 -3.49 -3.01 -0.81
N ILE A 66 -4.02 -4.24 -0.87
CA ILE A 66 -5.32 -4.53 -1.50
C ILE A 66 -6.48 -3.93 -0.69
N ILE A 67 -6.42 -3.95 0.64
CA ILE A 67 -7.41 -3.30 1.52
C ILE A 67 -7.42 -1.78 1.29
N LEU A 68 -6.25 -1.13 1.28
CA LEU A 68 -6.10 0.29 0.99
C LEU A 68 -6.65 0.64 -0.40
N ALA A 69 -6.27 -0.11 -1.44
CA ALA A 69 -6.72 0.14 -2.81
C ALA A 69 -8.22 -0.10 -3.00
N GLN A 70 -8.78 -1.17 -2.44
CA GLN A 70 -10.21 -1.46 -2.50
C GLN A 70 -11.02 -0.37 -1.82
N HIS A 71 -10.62 0.05 -0.61
CA HIS A 71 -11.31 1.13 0.11
C HIS A 71 -11.20 2.48 -0.62
N ALA A 72 -10.03 2.81 -1.16
CA ALA A 72 -9.82 4.01 -1.95
C ALA A 72 -10.74 4.06 -3.18
N LYS A 73 -10.83 2.95 -3.93
CA LYS A 73 -11.77 2.80 -5.05
C LYS A 73 -13.22 2.98 -4.61
N ASP A 74 -13.64 2.30 -3.54
CA ASP A 74 -15.02 2.36 -3.06
C ASP A 74 -15.39 3.77 -2.57
N HIS A 75 -14.46 4.50 -1.94
CA HIS A 75 -14.64 5.91 -1.59
C HIS A 75 -14.84 6.78 -2.84
N ILE A 76 -14.03 6.62 -3.89
CA ILE A 76 -14.17 7.35 -5.16
C ILE A 76 -15.50 7.02 -5.84
N LEU A 77 -15.89 5.74 -5.91
CA LEU A 77 -17.15 5.32 -6.53
C LEU A 77 -18.39 5.76 -5.74
N ARG A 78 -18.26 5.98 -4.43
CA ARG A 78 -19.35 6.42 -3.54
C ARG A 78 -19.55 7.93 -3.50
N PHE A 79 -18.45 8.70 -3.44
CA PHE A 79 -18.48 10.14 -3.21
C PHE A 79 -17.96 10.96 -4.39
N GLY A 80 -16.98 10.44 -5.13
CA GLY A 80 -16.31 11.16 -6.21
C GLY A 80 -15.84 12.56 -5.80
N ASN A 81 -16.15 13.56 -6.62
CA ASN A 81 -15.81 14.96 -6.34
C ASN A 81 -16.66 15.63 -5.24
N SER A 82 -17.59 14.92 -4.59
CA SER A 82 -18.24 15.41 -3.36
C SER A 82 -17.42 15.10 -2.08
N SER A 83 -16.27 14.43 -2.21
CA SER A 83 -15.34 14.21 -1.11
C SER A 83 -14.28 15.32 -1.06
N GLU A 84 -14.12 15.96 0.09
CA GLU A 84 -13.08 16.95 0.32
C GLU A 84 -11.67 16.33 0.18
N THR A 85 -11.47 15.09 0.64
CA THR A 85 -10.22 14.33 0.47
C THR A 85 -9.96 13.97 -1.00
N TYR A 86 -11.00 13.68 -1.80
CA TYR A 86 -10.83 13.51 -3.25
C TYR A 86 -10.38 14.82 -3.92
N VAL A 87 -11.06 15.93 -3.63
CA VAL A 87 -10.74 17.24 -4.20
C VAL A 87 -9.35 17.73 -3.77
N LYS A 88 -8.94 17.46 -2.52
CA LYS A 88 -7.60 17.75 -1.98
C LYS A 88 -6.47 17.09 -2.79
N TYR A 89 -6.65 15.83 -3.18
CA TYR A 89 -5.58 15.03 -3.81
C TYR A 89 -5.65 15.01 -5.34
N PHE A 90 -6.83 15.07 -5.95
CA PHE A 90 -6.98 14.98 -7.41
C PHE A 90 -7.56 16.24 -8.07
N GLY A 91 -8.10 17.19 -7.30
CA GLY A 91 -8.74 18.39 -7.83
C GLY A 91 -10.17 18.14 -8.34
N ASN A 92 -11.03 19.15 -8.23
CA ASN A 92 -12.46 19.06 -8.57
C ASN A 92 -12.75 18.94 -10.08
N SER A 93 -11.75 19.19 -10.93
CA SER A 93 -11.83 19.09 -12.40
C SER A 93 -11.32 17.75 -12.96
N SER A 94 -10.73 16.89 -12.12
CA SER A 94 -10.22 15.58 -12.54
C SER A 94 -11.32 14.56 -12.86
N THR A 95 -10.95 13.48 -13.53
CA THR A 95 -11.86 12.33 -13.71
C THR A 95 -11.76 11.40 -12.51
N THR A 96 -12.90 10.97 -11.96
CA THR A 96 -12.96 9.95 -10.90
C THR A 96 -12.66 8.54 -11.41
N ALA A 97 -12.91 8.30 -12.71
CA ALA A 97 -12.77 6.98 -13.33
C ALA A 97 -11.30 6.52 -13.44
N GLU A 98 -10.36 7.42 -13.70
CA GLU A 98 -8.94 7.10 -13.83
C GLU A 98 -8.28 6.65 -12.50
N PRO A 99 -8.35 7.40 -11.38
CA PRO A 99 -7.79 6.94 -10.11
C PRO A 99 -8.53 5.70 -9.56
N ALA A 100 -9.86 5.61 -9.72
CA ALA A 100 -10.60 4.40 -9.38
C ALA A 100 -10.13 3.18 -10.22
N GLY A 101 -9.77 3.39 -11.49
CA GLY A 101 -9.21 2.37 -12.37
C GLY A 101 -7.81 1.91 -11.97
N TRP A 102 -6.93 2.81 -11.52
CA TRP A 102 -5.61 2.44 -10.98
C TRP A 102 -5.75 1.56 -9.73
N PHE A 103 -6.67 1.92 -8.82
CA PHE A 103 -6.99 1.06 -7.67
C PHE A 103 -7.67 -0.25 -8.06
N ASP A 104 -8.52 -0.28 -9.10
CA ASP A 104 -9.13 -1.54 -9.55
C ASP A 104 -8.12 -2.51 -10.19
N LYS A 105 -7.12 -2.00 -10.94
CA LYS A 105 -6.00 -2.81 -11.46
C LYS A 105 -5.22 -3.50 -10.34
N LEU A 106 -4.99 -2.81 -9.22
CA LEU A 106 -4.33 -3.40 -8.05
C LEU A 106 -5.15 -4.53 -7.41
N VAL A 107 -6.47 -4.31 -7.23
CA VAL A 107 -7.37 -5.30 -6.62
C VAL A 107 -7.61 -6.47 -7.58
N ASN A 108 -8.24 -6.19 -8.71
CA ASN A 108 -8.86 -7.18 -9.62
C ASN A 108 -8.00 -7.55 -10.83
N GLY A 109 -6.95 -6.78 -11.13
CA GLY A 109 -6.03 -7.08 -12.23
C GLY A 109 -5.25 -8.39 -12.02
N ASP A 110 -4.88 -9.01 -13.13
CA ASP A 110 -3.94 -10.13 -13.16
C ASP A 110 -2.55 -9.67 -12.68
N LYS A 111 -1.93 -10.48 -11.81
CA LYS A 111 -0.63 -10.18 -11.18
C LYS A 111 0.50 -11.05 -11.71
N THR A 112 0.26 -11.86 -12.76
CA THR A 112 1.25 -12.80 -13.31
C THR A 112 2.49 -12.05 -13.79
N GLY A 113 3.66 -12.41 -13.25
CA GLY A 113 4.95 -11.78 -13.56
C GLY A 113 5.40 -10.71 -12.57
N ILE A 114 4.50 -10.13 -11.75
CA ILE A 114 4.88 -9.20 -10.68
C ILE A 114 5.53 -10.00 -9.54
N LEU A 115 6.79 -9.69 -9.23
CA LEU A 115 7.60 -10.45 -8.29
C LEU A 115 8.33 -9.57 -7.25
N PHE A 116 8.16 -9.94 -5.98
CA PHE A 116 8.89 -9.38 -4.85
C PHE A 116 9.97 -10.35 -4.36
N ARG A 117 11.14 -9.82 -4.01
CA ARG A 117 12.29 -10.61 -3.51
C ARG A 117 12.96 -9.94 -2.31
N CYS A 118 13.69 -10.74 -1.53
CA CYS A 118 14.30 -10.33 -0.26
C CYS A 118 15.84 -10.45 -0.27
N ASP A 119 16.41 -10.96 -1.37
CA ASP A 119 17.85 -10.92 -1.63
C ASP A 119 18.22 -9.63 -2.38
N ASP A 120 19.26 -8.94 -1.90
CA ASP A 120 19.77 -7.70 -2.49
C ASP A 120 20.60 -7.96 -3.76
N VAL A 121 19.92 -8.46 -4.78
CA VAL A 121 20.48 -8.85 -6.09
C VAL A 121 21.16 -7.69 -6.84
N ASP A 122 20.86 -6.45 -6.46
CA ASP A 122 21.41 -5.24 -7.08
C ASP A 122 22.46 -4.53 -6.19
N ASN A 123 22.74 -5.06 -4.98
CA ASN A 123 23.62 -4.48 -3.96
C ASN A 123 23.28 -2.99 -3.65
N LYS A 124 22.04 -2.73 -3.23
CA LYS A 124 21.50 -1.38 -2.94
C LYS A 124 20.85 -1.23 -1.56
N CYS A 125 20.58 -2.32 -0.85
CA CYS A 125 19.98 -2.31 0.49
C CYS A 125 20.90 -1.77 1.59
N HIS A 126 22.16 -1.47 1.27
CA HIS A 126 23.11 -0.82 2.18
C HIS A 126 22.94 0.72 2.26
N GLN A 127 22.00 1.30 1.50
CA GLN A 127 21.76 2.74 1.48
C GLN A 127 20.85 3.16 2.63
N ASP A 128 21.17 4.28 3.28
CA ASP A 128 20.43 4.73 4.46
C ASP A 128 18.96 5.05 4.11
N GLY A 129 18.04 4.61 4.98
CA GLY A 129 16.59 4.70 4.76
C GLY A 129 16.00 3.81 3.65
N TRP A 130 16.77 3.02 2.91
CA TRP A 130 16.23 2.19 1.81
C TRP A 130 15.54 0.92 2.34
N ALA A 131 14.21 1.00 2.48
CA ALA A 131 13.36 -0.17 2.77
C ALA A 131 13.26 -1.16 1.58
N GLY A 132 13.73 -0.80 0.40
CA GLY A 132 13.62 -1.62 -0.82
C GLY A 132 13.61 -0.75 -2.07
N HIS A 133 13.81 -1.34 -3.25
CA HIS A 133 13.82 -0.61 -4.52
C HIS A 133 13.15 -1.37 -5.67
N TRP A 134 12.55 -0.62 -6.58
CA TRP A 134 12.16 -1.11 -7.90
C TRP A 134 13.42 -1.40 -8.74
N ARG A 135 13.38 -2.44 -9.57
CA ARG A 135 14.56 -2.89 -10.35
C ARG A 135 14.75 -2.18 -11.70
N GLY A 136 13.88 -1.22 -12.05
CA GLY A 136 13.97 -0.44 -13.28
C GLY A 136 13.83 -1.30 -14.54
N ASP A 137 14.32 -0.79 -15.68
CA ASP A 137 14.25 -1.51 -16.97
C ASP A 137 15.00 -2.85 -17.01
N ILE A 138 15.88 -3.14 -16.04
CA ILE A 138 16.52 -4.46 -15.89
C ILE A 138 15.47 -5.53 -15.58
N SER A 139 14.41 -5.18 -14.85
CA SER A 139 13.28 -6.06 -14.58
C SER A 139 12.07 -5.25 -14.08
N PRO A 140 11.26 -4.65 -14.96
CA PRO A 140 10.31 -3.60 -14.60
C PRO A 140 9.11 -4.06 -13.76
N ASP A 141 8.86 -5.35 -13.62
CA ASP A 141 7.83 -5.90 -12.73
C ASP A 141 8.45 -6.62 -11.51
N GLN A 142 9.70 -6.29 -11.15
CA GLN A 142 10.36 -6.75 -9.93
C GLN A 142 10.72 -5.64 -8.95
N THR A 143 10.54 -5.96 -7.67
CA THR A 143 10.92 -5.12 -6.54
C THR A 143 11.72 -5.91 -5.50
N VAL A 144 12.83 -5.34 -5.05
CA VAL A 144 13.61 -5.81 -3.90
C VAL A 144 13.03 -5.19 -2.62
N ILE A 145 12.84 -6.00 -1.59
CA ILE A 145 12.49 -5.59 -0.24
C ILE A 145 13.73 -5.79 0.63
N CYS A 146 14.20 -4.72 1.27
CA CYS A 146 15.41 -4.73 2.11
C CYS A 146 15.06 -5.03 3.58
N PRO A 147 16.03 -5.43 4.42
CA PRO A 147 15.79 -5.78 5.83
C PRO A 147 15.02 -4.72 6.63
N LEU A 148 15.30 -3.43 6.39
CA LEU A 148 14.61 -2.29 7.01
C LEU A 148 13.08 -2.33 6.82
N SER A 149 12.58 -2.92 5.73
CA SER A 149 11.14 -3.09 5.51
C SER A 149 10.48 -4.07 6.48
N PHE A 150 11.23 -5.04 7.01
CA PHE A 150 10.75 -6.05 7.95
C PHE A 150 10.95 -5.64 9.42
N GLU A 151 11.78 -4.62 9.66
CA GLU A 151 12.15 -4.11 10.99
C GLU A 151 11.40 -2.83 11.37
N ALA A 152 11.20 -1.90 10.42
CA ALA A 152 10.72 -0.55 10.70
C ALA A 152 9.32 -0.23 10.12
N ARG A 153 8.66 -1.17 9.44
CA ARG A 153 7.31 -0.95 8.86
C ARG A 153 6.21 -1.53 9.74
N TRP A 154 5.16 -0.76 9.94
CA TRP A 154 3.99 -1.13 10.75
C TRP A 154 2.93 -1.86 9.91
N SER A 155 2.07 -2.66 10.57
CA SER A 155 0.85 -3.20 9.96
C SER A 155 -0.23 -2.12 9.84
N LEU A 156 -1.17 -2.32 8.93
CA LEU A 156 -2.30 -1.41 8.72
C LEU A 156 -3.22 -1.29 9.95
N GLU A 157 -3.18 -2.27 10.85
CA GLU A 157 -3.87 -2.28 12.15
C GLU A 157 -3.38 -1.17 13.09
N ALA A 158 -2.18 -0.63 12.88
CA ALA A 158 -1.63 0.50 13.62
C ALA A 158 -1.94 1.88 12.99
N MET A 159 -2.88 1.97 12.04
CA MET A 159 -3.26 3.22 11.39
C MET A 159 -3.73 4.26 12.41
N CYS A 160 -3.21 5.49 12.31
CA CYS A 160 -3.40 6.58 13.29
C CYS A 160 -2.87 6.29 14.72
N GLY A 161 -2.21 5.15 14.94
CA GLY A 161 -1.46 4.86 16.16
C GLY A 161 -0.13 5.64 16.22
N HIS A 162 0.60 5.47 17.33
CA HIS A 162 1.98 6.00 17.52
C HIS A 162 2.16 7.53 17.33
N GLY A 163 1.08 8.31 17.28
CA GLY A 163 1.13 9.74 16.94
C GLY A 163 1.35 10.02 15.46
N TYR A 164 1.07 9.05 14.59
CA TYR A 164 1.12 9.21 13.13
C TYR A 164 0.07 10.21 12.62
N THR A 165 0.46 11.04 11.65
CA THR A 165 -0.46 11.80 10.82
C THR A 165 -0.04 11.75 9.34
N VAL A 166 -1.01 11.87 8.42
CA VAL A 166 -0.79 11.75 6.98
C VAL A 166 0.03 12.91 6.38
N ALA A 167 -0.09 14.11 6.97
CA ALA A 167 0.62 15.30 6.51
C ALA A 167 2.04 15.45 7.08
N GLU A 168 2.31 14.96 8.30
CA GLU A 168 3.58 15.23 9.00
C GLU A 168 4.56 14.04 8.97
N GLN A 169 4.10 12.86 8.56
CA GLN A 169 4.91 11.63 8.53
C GLN A 169 4.78 10.89 7.21
N LYS A 170 5.79 10.09 6.89
CA LYS A 170 5.79 9.25 5.68
C LYS A 170 4.80 8.11 5.86
N ASP A 171 3.69 8.15 5.13
CA ASP A 171 2.70 7.07 5.03
C ASP A 171 3.30 5.70 4.67
N SER A 172 4.41 5.67 3.94
CA SER A 172 5.24 4.47 3.73
C SER A 172 5.73 3.78 5.02
N LEU A 173 5.59 4.39 6.21
CA LEU A 173 5.76 3.69 7.50
C LEU A 173 4.82 2.47 7.61
N TYR A 174 3.63 2.52 7.01
CA TYR A 174 2.76 1.35 6.88
C TYR A 174 3.21 0.48 5.71
N PHE A 175 3.47 -0.80 5.97
CA PHE A 175 4.05 -1.70 4.96
C PHE A 175 3.12 -1.88 3.75
N GLY A 176 1.80 -1.94 3.97
CA GLY A 176 0.81 -1.94 2.89
C GLY A 176 0.85 -0.69 1.99
N ALA A 177 1.20 0.49 2.52
CA ALA A 177 1.31 1.74 1.75
C ALA A 177 2.66 1.86 1.00
N ASP A 178 3.75 1.39 1.62
CA ASP A 178 5.06 1.24 0.97
C ASP A 178 4.98 0.29 -0.25
N LEU A 179 4.26 -0.82 -0.11
CA LEU A 179 4.00 -1.77 -1.20
C LEU A 179 3.03 -1.24 -2.25
N LEU A 180 2.01 -0.46 -1.85
CA LEU A 180 1.08 0.21 -2.78
C LEU A 180 1.85 1.10 -3.77
N HIS A 181 2.81 1.89 -3.28
CA HIS A 181 3.68 2.70 -4.14
C HIS A 181 4.63 1.86 -5.00
N ARG A 182 5.25 0.80 -4.44
CA ARG A 182 6.09 -0.13 -5.22
C ARG A 182 5.34 -0.82 -6.36
N LEU A 183 4.04 -1.03 -6.22
CA LEU A 183 3.20 -1.60 -7.28
C LEU A 183 2.96 -0.59 -8.41
N TYR A 184 2.87 0.71 -8.11
CA TYR A 184 2.83 1.78 -9.12
C TYR A 184 4.16 1.98 -9.87
N HIS A 185 5.27 1.37 -9.45
CA HIS A 185 6.48 1.26 -10.29
C HIS A 185 6.42 0.11 -11.31
N THR A 186 5.47 -0.82 -11.19
CA THR A 186 5.38 -1.99 -12.09
C THR A 186 4.67 -1.63 -13.40
N LYS A 187 5.29 -1.93 -14.53
CA LYS A 187 4.71 -1.62 -15.86
C LYS A 187 3.40 -2.36 -16.09
N LYS A 188 3.17 -3.50 -15.43
CA LYS A 188 1.91 -4.25 -15.46
C LYS A 188 0.73 -3.57 -14.72
N ILE A 189 0.97 -2.70 -13.75
CA ILE A 189 -0.09 -1.94 -13.04
C ILE A 189 -0.19 -0.50 -13.56
N ALA A 190 0.95 0.17 -13.68
CA ALA A 190 1.07 1.61 -13.95
C ALA A 190 1.20 1.97 -15.43
N GLU A 191 1.43 1.00 -16.31
CA GLU A 191 1.56 1.15 -17.77
C GLU A 191 2.65 2.14 -18.24
N GLY A 192 3.51 2.62 -17.33
CA GLY A 192 4.47 3.68 -17.59
C GLY A 192 3.87 5.08 -17.68
N VAL A 193 2.66 5.28 -17.12
CA VAL A 193 1.99 6.59 -17.03
C VAL A 193 1.69 7.04 -15.61
N VAL A 194 1.66 6.13 -14.64
CA VAL A 194 1.68 6.48 -13.20
C VAL A 194 3.14 6.60 -12.75
N ASP A 195 3.53 7.75 -12.20
CA ASP A 195 4.94 8.09 -11.93
C ASP A 195 5.06 9.09 -10.74
N HIS A 196 6.23 9.69 -10.53
CA HIS A 196 6.49 10.78 -9.58
C HIS A 196 6.34 12.15 -10.24
N TYR A 197 5.16 12.76 -10.09
CA TYR A 197 4.88 14.15 -10.49
C TYR A 197 4.99 15.13 -9.29
N ALA A 198 4.77 14.62 -8.07
CA ALA A 198 4.89 15.34 -6.80
C ALA A 198 5.13 14.33 -5.67
N ASP A 199 6.01 14.61 -4.71
CA ASP A 199 6.33 13.67 -3.61
C ASP A 199 5.98 14.19 -2.21
N THR A 200 5.88 15.51 -1.99
CA THR A 200 5.48 16.08 -0.67
C THR A 200 3.98 16.36 -0.55
N PRO A 201 3.43 16.45 0.69
CA PRO A 201 2.05 16.89 0.93
C PRO A 201 1.68 18.21 0.26
N GLU A 202 2.59 19.18 0.25
CA GLU A 202 2.42 20.49 -0.37
C GLU A 202 2.40 20.39 -1.89
N GLU A 203 3.37 19.67 -2.47
CA GLU A 203 3.49 19.47 -3.92
C GLU A 203 2.26 18.73 -4.49
N MET A 204 1.76 17.69 -3.80
CA MET A 204 0.59 16.94 -4.25
C MET A 204 -0.69 17.79 -4.25
N ILE A 205 -0.85 18.67 -3.27
CA ILE A 205 -2.00 19.60 -3.20
C ILE A 205 -1.89 20.67 -4.30
N GLN A 206 -0.68 21.17 -4.60
CA GLN A 206 -0.49 22.11 -5.70
C GLN A 206 -0.69 21.43 -7.07
N LEU A 207 -0.22 20.20 -7.25
CA LEU A 207 -0.45 19.39 -8.44
C LEU A 207 -1.96 19.16 -8.68
N ALA A 208 -2.74 18.92 -7.62
CA ALA A 208 -4.20 18.80 -7.70
C ALA A 208 -4.91 20.10 -8.14
N ILE A 209 -4.26 21.26 -8.01
CA ILE A 209 -4.80 22.58 -8.39
C ILE A 209 -4.36 22.97 -9.81
N GLU A 210 -3.08 22.75 -10.14
CA GLU A 210 -2.47 23.21 -11.39
C GLU A 210 -2.53 22.17 -12.52
N HIS A 211 -2.33 20.89 -12.16
CA HIS A 211 -2.21 19.74 -13.09
C HIS A 211 -3.03 18.53 -12.62
N PRO A 212 -4.36 18.65 -12.47
CA PRO A 212 -5.23 17.55 -12.02
C PRO A 212 -5.16 16.31 -12.94
N GLU A 213 -4.78 16.47 -14.20
CA GLU A 213 -4.50 15.40 -15.17
C GLU A 213 -3.22 14.59 -14.87
N GLU A 214 -2.28 15.16 -14.11
CA GLU A 214 -1.09 14.49 -13.58
C GLU A 214 -1.33 14.00 -12.14
N ALA A 215 -2.12 14.72 -11.34
CA ALA A 215 -2.49 14.29 -9.99
C ALA A 215 -3.17 12.91 -9.93
N VAL A 216 -4.05 12.60 -10.90
CA VAL A 216 -4.66 11.25 -11.04
C VAL A 216 -3.68 10.15 -11.48
N ARG A 217 -2.45 10.51 -11.84
CA ARG A 217 -1.34 9.62 -12.22
C ARG A 217 -0.14 9.72 -11.26
N ASN A 218 -0.22 10.51 -10.20
CA ASN A 218 0.89 10.64 -9.28
C ASN A 218 0.89 9.51 -8.24
N SER A 219 1.96 8.73 -8.22
CA SER A 219 2.08 7.52 -7.39
C SER A 219 2.06 7.84 -5.89
N ALA A 220 2.54 9.02 -5.48
CA ALA A 220 2.40 9.52 -4.12
C ALA A 220 0.96 9.97 -3.83
N THR A 221 0.31 10.71 -4.73
CA THR A 221 -1.09 11.15 -4.57
C THR A 221 -2.03 9.95 -4.39
N LEU A 222 -1.90 8.92 -5.23
CA LEU A 222 -2.69 7.68 -5.13
C LEU A 222 -2.42 6.94 -3.81
N ARG A 223 -1.19 6.95 -3.29
CA ARG A 223 -0.82 6.35 -2.01
C ARG A 223 -1.42 7.13 -0.83
N HIS A 224 -1.19 8.44 -0.76
CA HIS A 224 -1.67 9.32 0.32
C HIS A 224 -3.20 9.39 0.37
N PHE A 225 -3.88 9.50 -0.78
CA PHE A 225 -5.34 9.43 -0.84
C PHE A 225 -5.88 8.14 -0.22
N ALA A 226 -5.33 6.98 -0.62
CA ALA A 226 -5.78 5.68 -0.12
C ALA A 226 -5.56 5.53 1.40
N VAL A 227 -4.45 6.04 1.92
CA VAL A 227 -4.16 6.07 3.36
C VAL A 227 -5.08 7.03 4.11
N GLU A 228 -5.34 8.22 3.58
CA GLU A 228 -6.19 9.23 4.26
C GLU A 228 -7.67 8.82 4.30
N VAL A 229 -8.23 8.29 3.21
CA VAL A 229 -9.63 7.83 3.22
C VAL A 229 -9.81 6.56 4.06
N TYR A 230 -8.82 5.66 4.11
CA TYR A 230 -8.85 4.53 5.06
C TYR A 230 -8.73 4.99 6.52
N ALA A 231 -7.87 5.97 6.80
CA ALA A 231 -7.77 6.59 8.12
C ALA A 231 -9.10 7.23 8.55
N TYR A 232 -9.73 7.99 7.66
CA TYR A 232 -10.95 8.74 7.94
C TYR A 232 -12.22 7.88 8.02
N ASP A 233 -12.41 6.90 7.12
CA ASP A 233 -13.63 6.09 7.08
C ASP A 233 -13.56 4.85 7.99
N ILE A 234 -12.37 4.25 8.15
CA ILE A 234 -12.20 2.92 8.77
C ILE A 234 -11.44 2.97 10.10
N ALA A 235 -10.24 3.57 10.12
CA ALA A 235 -9.36 3.48 11.30
C ALA A 235 -9.84 4.38 12.46
N LEU A 236 -10.27 5.60 12.17
CA LEU A 236 -10.87 6.52 13.14
C LEU A 236 -12.10 7.22 12.52
N PRO A 237 -13.25 6.53 12.42
CA PRO A 237 -14.39 6.93 11.60
C PRO A 237 -14.89 8.36 11.84
N GLY A 238 -14.86 9.18 10.79
CA GLY A 238 -15.32 10.58 10.80
C GLY A 238 -14.28 11.59 11.31
N GLN A 239 -13.08 11.14 11.70
CA GLN A 239 -12.01 11.99 12.23
C GLN A 239 -10.67 11.78 11.49
N GLY A 240 -10.26 10.51 11.34
CA GLY A 240 -8.96 10.15 10.77
C GLY A 240 -7.75 10.75 11.50
N CYS A 241 -6.61 10.80 10.81
CA CYS A 241 -5.37 11.40 11.28
C CYS A 241 -4.68 12.20 10.17
N ALA A 242 -5.42 13.07 9.49
CA ALA A 242 -4.88 13.87 8.38
C ALA A 242 -3.66 14.73 8.78
N GLY A 243 -3.62 15.24 10.02
CA GLY A 243 -2.57 16.14 10.51
C GLY A 243 -2.69 17.55 9.96
N THR A 244 -1.63 18.33 10.11
CA THR A 244 -1.51 19.68 9.55
C THR A 244 -0.34 19.76 8.59
N VAL A 245 -0.62 20.17 7.34
CA VAL A 245 0.42 20.46 6.34
C VAL A 245 1.22 21.67 6.83
N PRO A 246 2.55 21.57 7.04
CA PRO A 246 3.35 22.70 7.51
C PRO A 246 3.34 23.85 6.49
N VAL A 247 2.74 24.98 6.87
CA VAL A 247 2.76 26.18 6.02
C VAL A 247 4.22 26.63 5.87
N ALA A 248 4.75 26.51 4.65
CA ALA A 248 6.09 26.94 4.31
C ALA A 248 6.23 28.45 4.54
N LEU A 249 6.86 28.84 5.65
CA LEU A 249 7.16 30.24 5.94
C LEU A 249 8.21 30.75 4.96
N GLU A 250 7.80 31.56 3.99
CA GLU A 250 8.70 32.29 3.09
C GLU A 250 9.72 33.11 3.88
N SER A 251 10.90 32.52 4.11
CA SER A 251 11.97 33.11 4.90
C SER A 251 13.21 33.36 4.04
N SER A 252 13.01 34.24 3.06
CA SER A 252 14.02 35.12 2.45
C SER A 252 15.32 34.48 1.96
N ALA A 253 15.49 34.46 0.63
CA ALA A 253 16.82 34.31 0.04
C ALA A 253 17.79 35.38 0.57
N SER A 254 18.95 34.97 1.07
CA SER A 254 20.09 35.85 1.33
C SER A 254 21.39 35.08 1.13
N SER A 255 22.02 35.31 -0.02
CA SER A 255 23.29 34.71 -0.40
C SER A 255 24.44 35.28 0.43
N SER A 256 25.31 34.42 0.96
CA SER A 256 26.77 34.59 0.93
C SER A 256 27.49 33.34 1.46
N ALA A 257 28.75 33.18 1.05
CA ALA A 257 29.57 32.02 1.39
C ALA A 257 30.79 32.39 2.25
N VAL A 258 31.52 31.35 2.67
CA VAL A 258 32.92 31.28 3.15
C VAL A 258 33.36 31.96 4.47
N ALA A 259 33.93 31.07 5.31
CA ALA A 259 35.18 31.22 6.09
C ALA A 259 35.17 31.83 7.52
N SER A 260 35.47 30.93 8.47
CA SER A 260 36.39 31.04 9.62
C SER A 260 36.90 32.41 10.11
N ALA A 261 36.71 32.71 11.42
CA ALA A 261 37.82 32.88 12.37
C ALA A 261 37.40 32.98 13.87
N THR A 262 38.05 32.14 14.67
CA THR A 262 38.52 32.23 16.08
C THR A 262 38.34 33.51 16.93
N SER A 263 38.20 33.30 18.26
CA SER A 263 38.59 34.20 19.40
C SER A 263 37.81 35.51 19.65
N MET A 264 37.72 36.09 20.86
CA MET A 264 37.66 35.62 22.28
C MET A 264 37.50 36.87 23.20
N SER A 265 37.21 36.68 24.50
CA SER A 265 37.49 37.60 25.64
C SER A 265 36.55 38.78 26.02
N VAL A 266 35.95 38.66 27.22
CA VAL A 266 35.79 39.58 28.39
C VAL A 266 35.98 41.12 28.24
N SER A 267 35.40 42.04 29.04
CA SER A 267 34.73 42.04 30.38
C SER A 267 33.92 43.37 30.57
N SER A 268 33.29 43.82 31.68
CA SER A 268 33.08 43.35 33.08
C SER A 268 31.98 44.19 33.81
N SER A 269 31.39 43.67 34.90
CA SER A 269 30.73 44.41 36.02
C SER A 269 29.44 45.22 35.72
N ALA A 270 28.54 45.58 36.66
CA ALA A 270 28.08 45.09 37.99
C ALA A 270 26.90 46.02 38.44
N THR A 271 26.01 45.77 39.42
CA THR A 271 25.78 44.65 40.37
C THR A 271 24.24 44.36 40.41
N GLU A 272 23.43 44.03 41.44
CA GLU A 272 23.47 43.88 42.93
C GLU A 272 22.67 42.60 43.35
N THR A 273 22.36 42.41 44.64
CA THR A 273 21.55 41.31 45.26
C THR A 273 21.00 41.83 46.62
N PRO A 274 20.08 41.19 47.40
CA PRO A 274 19.74 39.74 47.52
C PRO A 274 18.20 39.47 47.60
N ALA A 275 17.61 38.33 48.05
CA ALA A 275 18.13 37.11 48.71
C ALA A 275 17.23 35.86 48.51
N ALA A 276 17.86 34.67 48.50
CA ALA A 276 17.40 33.35 49.01
C ALA A 276 16.09 32.70 48.46
N SER A 277 15.91 31.36 48.45
CA SER A 277 16.62 30.30 49.18
C SER A 277 16.51 28.90 48.50
N THR A 278 17.58 28.07 48.56
CA THR A 278 17.63 26.57 48.73
C THR A 278 16.80 25.63 47.79
N THR A 279 17.27 24.50 47.23
CA THR A 279 18.40 23.58 47.55
C THR A 279 18.90 22.74 46.33
N GLU A 280 20.23 22.61 46.20
CA GLU A 280 21.08 21.47 45.73
C GLU A 280 20.66 20.40 44.67
N VAL A 281 21.28 20.52 43.48
CA VAL A 281 22.05 19.55 42.65
C VAL A 281 21.72 18.03 42.56
N ALA A 282 21.45 17.59 41.32
CA ALA A 282 21.88 16.42 40.51
C ALA A 282 22.84 15.32 41.09
N PRO A 283 22.89 14.07 40.54
CA PRO A 283 23.33 13.81 39.15
C PRO A 283 22.54 12.70 38.40
N ALA A 284 22.98 12.39 37.17
CA ALA A 284 22.40 11.36 36.31
C ALA A 284 22.89 9.93 36.63
N SER A 285 22.06 8.93 36.30
CA SER A 285 22.37 7.50 36.47
C SER A 285 22.21 6.74 35.16
N THR A 286 23.27 6.07 34.71
CA THR A 286 23.20 5.04 33.67
C THR A 286 22.69 3.73 34.27
N VAL A 287 21.63 3.14 33.71
CA VAL A 287 21.21 1.77 34.04
C VAL A 287 20.82 0.99 32.80
N SER A 288 21.55 -0.09 32.54
CA SER A 288 21.17 -1.13 31.58
C SER A 288 20.28 -2.15 32.29
N SER A 289 18.99 -1.87 32.35
CA SER A 289 17.94 -2.82 32.71
C SER A 289 16.88 -2.76 31.63
N ALA A 290 16.39 -3.92 31.17
CA ALA A 290 15.13 -3.95 30.42
C ALA A 290 14.04 -3.28 31.28
N ALA A 291 13.12 -2.55 30.65
CA ALA A 291 12.02 -1.96 31.38
C ALA A 291 11.18 -3.09 31.99
N SER A 292 10.90 -3.01 33.30
CA SER A 292 10.03 -3.96 33.96
C SER A 292 8.61 -3.82 33.42
N GLU A 293 8.18 -4.81 32.64
CA GLU A 293 6.85 -4.84 32.03
C GLU A 293 5.79 -5.01 33.13
N CYS A 294 5.19 -3.90 33.53
CA CYS A 294 4.15 -3.84 34.55
C CYS A 294 2.76 -3.85 33.91
N HIS A 295 1.91 -4.79 34.33
CA HIS A 295 0.50 -4.83 33.95
C HIS A 295 -0.42 -4.88 35.17
N THR A 296 -1.61 -4.30 35.03
CA THR A 296 -2.60 -4.18 36.12
C THR A 296 -3.83 -5.01 35.77
N HIS A 297 -4.24 -5.89 36.68
CA HIS A 297 -5.47 -6.67 36.57
C HIS A 297 -6.71 -5.83 36.90
N ALA A 298 -7.90 -6.32 36.55
CA ALA A 298 -9.17 -5.64 36.77
C ALA A 298 -9.57 -5.48 38.26
N ASP A 299 -8.86 -6.15 39.17
CA ASP A 299 -8.95 -5.99 40.63
C ASP A 299 -7.95 -4.96 41.20
N GLY A 300 -7.10 -4.37 40.34
CA GLY A 300 -6.06 -3.41 40.71
C GLY A 300 -4.70 -4.01 41.08
N VAL A 301 -4.53 -5.34 41.01
CA VAL A 301 -3.23 -5.99 41.28
C VAL A 301 -2.26 -5.68 40.14
N VAL A 302 -1.08 -5.13 40.48
CA VAL A 302 0.00 -4.85 39.53
C VAL A 302 1.06 -5.94 39.61
N HIS A 303 1.41 -6.54 38.47
CA HIS A 303 2.55 -7.43 38.32
C HIS A 303 3.58 -6.82 37.37
N CYS A 304 4.81 -6.67 37.85
CA CYS A 304 5.98 -6.24 37.06
C CYS A 304 6.96 -7.41 36.92
N ALA A 305 7.55 -7.57 35.73
CA ALA A 305 8.58 -8.56 35.42
C ALA A 305 10.02 -8.03 35.62
#